data_AF-A0A3M7GGH1-F1
#
_entry.id   AF-A0A3M7GGH1-F1
#
_cell.length_a   1.000
_cell.length_b   1.000
_cell.length_c   1.000
_cell.angle_alpha   90.00
_cell.angle_beta   90.00
_cell.angle_gamma   90.00
#
_symmetry.space_group_name_H-M   'P 1'
#
loop_
_entity.id
_entity.type
_entity.pdbx_description
1 polymer ?
#
loop_
_entity_poly.entity_id
_entity_poly.type
_entity_poly.pdbx_seq_one_letter_code
_entity_poly.pdbx_strand_id
1 'polypeptide(L)' 'MPGRTRPIEKFAEATAKCTAEGAVYGKCVASNFQNVSKDMCVKEFMALKDCYVKAAGRKA' A
#
# COMPACT_ATOMS: atom_id res chain seq x y z
N MET A 1 -2.36 -30.45 5.87
CA MET A 1 -1.21 -29.86 5.18
C MET A 1 -1.29 -28.34 5.33
N PRO A 2 -0.44 -27.67 6.14
CA PRO A 2 -0.47 -26.22 6.18
C PRO A 2 0.28 -25.73 4.94
N GLY A 3 -0.45 -25.53 3.85
CA GLY A 3 0.08 -24.91 2.65
C GLY A 3 0.53 -23.51 2.99
N ARG A 4 1.85 -23.35 3.17
CA ARG A 4 2.65 -22.13 3.19
C ARG A 4 1.81 -20.89 2.84
N THR A 5 1.28 -20.23 3.86
CA THR A 5 0.49 -19.00 3.75
C THR A 5 1.26 -18.03 2.86
N ARG A 6 0.65 -17.73 1.72
CA ARG A 6 1.31 -17.06 0.62
C ARG A 6 1.51 -15.62 1.08
N PRO A 7 2.75 -15.08 1.08
CA PRO A 7 3.00 -13.68 1.43
C PRO A 7 2.08 -12.71 0.67
N ILE A 8 1.69 -13.10 -0.56
CA ILE A 8 0.75 -12.40 -1.43
C ILE A 8 -0.66 -12.29 -0.81
N GLU A 9 -1.18 -13.30 -0.12
CA GLU A 9 -2.51 -13.23 0.50
C GLU A 9 -2.52 -12.27 1.68
N LYS A 10 -1.48 -12.31 2.53
CA LYS A 10 -1.29 -11.31 3.60
C LYS A 10 -1.10 -9.91 3.05
N PHE A 11 -0.39 -9.79 1.93
CA PHE A 11 -0.22 -8.51 1.24
C PHE A 11 -1.56 -8.02 0.71
N ALA A 12 -2.35 -8.88 0.06
CA ALA A 12 -3.68 -8.56 -0.45
C ALA A 12 -4.68 -8.19 0.66
N GLU A 13 -4.66 -8.88 1.80
CA GLU A 13 -5.45 -8.49 2.98
C GLU A 13 -4.99 -7.14 3.57
N ALA A 14 -3.68 -6.87 3.57
CA ALA A 14 -3.15 -5.57 3.95
C ALA A 14 -3.55 -4.47 2.97
N THR A 15 -3.48 -4.74 1.65
CA THR A 15 -3.98 -3.82 0.63
C THR A 15 -5.47 -3.59 0.78
N ALA A 16 -6.25 -4.63 1.08
CA ALA A 16 -7.70 -4.55 1.26
C ALA A 16 -8.08 -3.71 2.50
N LYS A 17 -7.27 -3.76 3.55
CA LYS A 17 -7.43 -2.90 4.74
C LYS A 17 -7.03 -1.45 4.47
N CYS A 18 -6.01 -1.23 3.65
CA CYS A 18 -5.47 0.08 3.31
C CYS A 18 -5.91 0.57 1.92
N THR A 19 -7.02 0.03 1.40
CA THR A 19 -7.47 0.31 0.01
C THR A 19 -7.82 1.78 -0.16
N ALA A 20 -8.27 2.44 0.91
CA ALA A 20 -8.56 3.86 0.91
C ALA A 20 -7.29 4.67 0.62
N GLU A 21 -6.22 4.48 1.38
CA GLU A 21 -4.93 5.15 1.12
C GLU A 21 -4.34 4.76 -0.25
N GLY A 22 -4.56 3.52 -0.69
CA GLY A 22 -4.16 3.04 -2.02
C GLY A 22 -4.86 3.74 -3.16
N ALA A 23 -6.17 3.98 -3.00
CA ALA A 23 -6.96 4.71 -3.97
C ALA A 23 -6.56 6.20 -4.03
N VAL A 24 -6.22 6.82 -2.89
CA VAL A 24 -5.77 8.22 -2.88
C VAL A 24 -4.36 8.37 -3.47
N TYR A 25 -3.43 7.46 -3.12
CA TYR A 25 -2.12 7.39 -3.77
C TYR A 25 -2.25 7.17 -5.28
N GLY A 26 -3.08 6.21 -5.69
CA GLY A 26 -3.37 5.92 -7.09
C GLY A 26 -3.99 7.11 -7.83
N LYS A 27 -4.92 7.84 -7.19
CA LYS A 27 -5.48 9.09 -7.73
C LYS A 27 -4.40 10.15 -7.93
N CYS A 28 -3.55 10.37 -6.94
CA CYS A 28 -2.47 11.35 -7.01
C CYS A 28 -1.49 11.02 -8.16
N VAL A 29 -1.12 9.74 -8.32
CA VAL A 29 -0.26 9.29 -9.41
C VAL A 29 -0.96 9.36 -10.76
N ALA A 30 -2.24 8.97 -10.86
CA ALA A 30 -3.01 9.03 -12.10
C ALA A 30 -3.23 10.47 -12.58
N SER A 31 -3.53 11.40 -11.66
CA SER A 31 -3.65 12.83 -11.96
C SER A 31 -2.33 13.46 -12.39
N ASN A 32 -1.20 12.92 -11.94
CA ASN A 32 0.14 13.45 -12.25
C ASN A 32 0.97 12.49 -13.10
N PHE A 33 0.35 11.57 -13.84
CA PHE A 33 1.03 10.46 -14.51
C PHE A 33 2.10 10.93 -15.51
N GLN A 34 1.89 12.09 -16.13
CA GLN A 34 2.84 12.72 -17.06
C GLN A 34 4.07 13.36 -16.38
N ASN A 35 3.98 13.69 -15.09
CA ASN A 35 5.04 14.41 -14.38
C ASN A 35 5.45 13.69 -13.09
N VAL A 36 5.11 12.40 -12.97
CA VAL A 36 5.26 11.64 -11.73
C VAL A 36 6.73 11.67 -11.31
N SER A 37 7.02 12.56 -10.37
CA SER A 37 8.37 12.80 -9.88
C SER A 37 8.49 12.19 -8.50
N LYS A 38 9.71 11.78 -8.15
CA LYS A 38 10.02 11.34 -6.79
C LYS A 38 9.54 12.44 -5.83
N ASP A 39 8.76 12.04 -4.84
CA ASP A 39 8.15 12.89 -3.80
C ASP A 39 6.79 13.58 -4.11
N MET A 40 6.24 13.52 -5.33
CA MET A 40 4.95 14.18 -5.62
C MET A 40 3.77 13.65 -4.78
N CYS A 41 3.70 12.33 -4.60
CA CYS A 41 2.65 11.69 -3.81
C CYS A 41 3.22 11.12 -2.49
N VAL A 42 4.30 11.73 -1.95
CA VAL A 42 4.99 11.21 -0.76
C VAL A 42 4.09 11.13 0.47
N LYS A 43 3.16 12.08 0.64
CA LYS A 43 2.20 12.08 1.75
C LYS A 43 1.29 10.86 1.69
N GLU A 44 0.71 10.60 0.53
CA GLU A 44 -0.18 9.45 0.30
C GLU A 44 0.58 8.13 0.36
N PHE A 45 1.81 8.11 -0.18
CA PHE A 45 2.68 6.95 -0.10
C PHE A 45 3.09 6.63 1.34
N MET A 46 3.36 7.64 2.17
CA MET A 46 3.67 7.46 3.59
C MET A 46 2.47 6.90 4.37
N ALA A 47 1.26 7.40 4.11
CA ALA A 47 0.04 6.88 4.72
C ALA A 47 -0.21 5.42 4.33
N LEU A 48 -0.14 5.11 3.03
CA LEU A 48 -0.25 3.76 2.51
C LEU A 48 0.80 2.82 3.12
N LYS A 49 2.06 3.27 3.18
CA LYS A 49 3.17 2.50 3.77
C LYS A 49 2.93 2.22 5.24
N ASP A 50 2.52 3.20 6.03
CA ASP A 50 2.26 3.02 7.46
C ASP A 50 1.17 1.97 7.70
N CYS A 51 0.08 2.06 6.94
CA CYS A 51 -1.01 1.09 7.01
C CYS A 51 -0.57 -0.30 6.52
N TYR A 52 0.22 -0.39 5.44
CA TYR A 52 0.80 -1.65 4.97
C TYR A 52 1.74 -2.29 6.00
N VAL A 53 2.59 -1.51 6.66
CA VAL A 53 3.53 -2.01 7.68
C VAL A 53 2.77 -2.50 8.92
N LYS A 54 1.71 -1.78 9.33
CA LYS A 54 0.81 -2.22 10.41
C LYS A 54 0.04 -3.49 10.04
N ALA A 55 -0.49 -3.56 8.82
CA ALA A 55 -1.32 -4.66 8.36
C ALA A 55 -0.53 -5.91 7.94
N ALA A 56 0.71 -5.75 7.44
CA ALA A 56 1.62 -6.85 7.15
C ALA A 56 2.03 -7.63 8.41
N GLY A 57 1.75 -7.10 9.60
CA GLY A 57 1.83 -7.86 10.84
C GLY A 57 3.24 -8.38 11.12
N ARG A 58 4.28 -7.62 10.74
CA ARG A 58 5.59 -7.77 11.38
C ARG A 58 5.46 -7.22 12.79
N LYS A 59 4.80 -8.00 13.66
CA LYS A 59 5.02 -7.91 15.10
C LYS A 59 6.55 -8.06 15.26
N ALA A 60 7.17 -7.05 15.85
CA ALA A 60 8.57 -7.14 16.27
C ALA A 60 8.77 -8.40 17.13
#